data_AF-A0A925WZT9-F1
#
_entry.id   AF-A0A925WZT9-F1
#
_cell.length_a   1.000
_cell.length_b   1.000
_cell.length_c   1.000
_cell.angle_alpha   90.00
_cell.angle_beta   90.00
_cell.angle_gamma   90.00
#
_symmetry.space_group_name_H-M   'P 1'
#
loop_
_entity.id
_entity.type
_entity.pdbx_description
1 polymer ?
#
loop_
_entity_poly.entity_id
_entity_poly.type
_entity_poly.pdbx_seq_one_letter_code
_entity_poly.pdbx_strand_id
1 'polypeptide(L)'
;MGLFKSKDERRIEREMKIRQGVRAIERSIRQQEKFSEDFIKNAQHAKKIGDNGQYLFIRNALKKTATVKKMLERQLLAIKNAMLIQQQAASSQQFAESMNLMAREIGRVFGEMDLTKTQAEWELAVAQAGSMEERMEVFLDSMESAATSAGEPASAGVETITDDEIDRMIQADVLAQEKSELGKLDELESEIAKELGATKQKD
;
A
#
# COMPACT_ATOMS: atom_id res chain seq x y z
N MET A 1 9.05 19.56 34.13
CA MET A 1 8.88 18.97 32.79
C MET A 1 8.11 19.97 31.96
N GLY A 2 8.71 20.52 30.90
CA GLY A 2 8.11 21.59 30.09
C GLY A 2 6.85 21.11 29.37
N LEU A 3 5.79 21.91 29.44
CA LEU A 3 4.45 21.60 28.90
C LEU A 3 4.37 21.54 27.35
N PHE A 4 5.48 21.75 26.62
CA PHE A 4 5.48 21.83 25.16
C PHE A 4 6.63 21.02 24.56
N LYS A 5 6.29 20.02 23.72
CA LYS A 5 7.24 19.27 22.89
C LYS A 5 7.92 20.17 21.87
N SER A 6 9.21 19.95 21.61
CA SER A 6 9.97 20.67 20.58
C SER A 6 9.46 20.37 19.17
N LYS A 7 9.77 21.22 18.18
CA LYS A 7 9.40 20.99 16.77
C LYS A 7 9.94 19.64 16.26
N ASP A 8 11.16 19.28 16.66
CA ASP A 8 11.79 18.03 16.27
C ASP A 8 11.15 16.81 16.95
N GLU A 9 10.80 16.92 18.23
CA GLU A 9 10.08 15.86 18.95
C GLU A 9 8.71 15.58 18.31
N ARG A 10 7.98 16.63 17.91
CA ARG A 10 6.70 16.49 17.20
C ARG A 10 6.90 15.85 15.82
N ARG A 11 7.96 16.22 15.09
CA ARG A 11 8.26 15.62 13.78
C ARG A 11 8.53 14.12 13.90
N ILE A 12 9.37 13.72 14.85
CA ILE A 12 9.72 12.31 15.08
C ILE A 12 8.50 11.50 15.50
N GLU A 13 7.68 12.01 16.41
CA GLU A 13 6.45 11.34 16.85
C GLU A 13 5.46 11.14 15.70
N ARG A 14 5.27 12.16 14.85
CA ARG A 14 4.43 12.06 13.65
C ARG A 14 4.95 11.01 12.68
N GLU A 15 6.25 11.00 12.41
CA GLU A 15 6.86 10.00 11.53
C GLU A 15 6.68 8.57 12.09
N MET A 16 6.84 8.40 13.40
CA MET A 16 6.57 7.12 14.06
C MET A 16 5.10 6.69 13.91
N LYS A 17 4.14 7.61 14.12
CA LYS A 17 2.71 7.32 13.94
C LYS A 17 2.37 6.95 12.51
N ILE A 18 2.90 7.67 11.52
CA ILE A 18 2.72 7.34 10.09
C ILE A 18 3.24 5.94 9.80
N ARG A 19 4.46 5.61 10.25
CA ARG A 19 5.03 4.26 10.07
C ARG A 19 4.19 3.18 10.75
N GLN A 20 3.61 3.47 11.92
CA GLN A 20 2.70 2.54 12.61
C GLN A 20 1.40 2.35 11.82
N GLY A 21 0.81 3.42 11.31
CA GLY A 21 -0.39 3.37 10.45
C GLY A 21 -0.15 2.57 9.17
N VAL A 22 0.97 2.81 8.48
CA VAL A 22 1.38 2.04 7.30
C VAL A 22 1.47 0.54 7.62
N ARG A 23 2.14 0.17 8.72
CA ARG A 23 2.25 -1.23 9.15
C ARG A 23 0.89 -1.84 9.53
N ALA A 24 -0.03 -1.06 10.07
CA ALA A 24 -1.38 -1.53 10.38
C ALA A 24 -2.17 -1.82 9.09
N ILE A 25 -2.10 -0.93 8.10
CA ILE A 25 -2.72 -1.13 6.79
C ILE A 25 -2.13 -2.35 6.09
N GLU A 26 -0.80 -2.50 6.06
CA GLU A 26 -0.13 -3.66 5.47
C GLU A 26 -0.56 -4.99 6.12
N ARG A 27 -0.69 -5.02 7.45
CA ARG A 27 -1.22 -6.20 8.16
C ARG A 27 -2.68 -6.49 7.79
N SER A 28 -3.50 -5.45 7.69
CA SER A 28 -4.91 -5.59 7.29
C SER A 28 -5.04 -6.13 5.87
N ILE A 29 -4.23 -5.64 4.91
CA ILE A 29 -4.19 -6.15 3.53
C ILE A 29 -3.89 -7.65 3.53
N ARG A 30 -2.83 -8.08 4.22
CA ARG A 30 -2.47 -9.51 4.34
C ARG A 30 -3.58 -10.35 4.98
N GLN A 31 -4.35 -9.77 5.89
CA GLN A 31 -5.47 -10.46 6.49
C GLN A 31 -6.66 -10.59 5.53
N GLN A 32 -6.97 -9.55 4.75
CA GLN A 32 -7.97 -9.63 3.69
C GLN A 32 -7.58 -10.64 2.59
N GLU A 33 -6.28 -10.79 2.30
CA GLU A 33 -5.78 -11.83 1.40
C GLU A 33 -6.10 -13.23 1.89
N LYS A 34 -5.79 -13.53 3.16
CA LYS A 34 -6.13 -14.82 3.77
C LYS A 34 -7.64 -15.10 3.74
N PHE A 35 -8.45 -14.11 4.08
CA PHE A 35 -9.91 -14.26 3.99
C PHE A 35 -10.38 -14.49 2.56
N SER A 36 -9.75 -13.85 1.57
CA SER A 36 -10.08 -14.06 0.15
C SER A 36 -9.78 -15.50 -0.26
N GLU A 37 -8.62 -16.05 0.12
CA GLU A 37 -8.25 -17.45 -0.15
C GLU A 37 -9.24 -18.43 0.48
N ASP A 38 -9.62 -18.21 1.73
CA ASP A 38 -10.58 -19.07 2.43
C ASP A 38 -11.97 -19.00 1.80
N PHE A 39 -12.44 -17.81 1.41
CA PHE A 39 -13.70 -17.66 0.68
C PHE A 39 -13.65 -18.33 -0.69
N ILE A 40 -12.54 -18.26 -1.42
CA ILE A 40 -12.38 -18.95 -2.71
C ILE A 40 -12.52 -20.47 -2.53
N LYS A 41 -11.81 -21.06 -1.56
CA LYS A 41 -11.89 -22.50 -1.26
C LYS A 41 -13.32 -22.92 -0.89
N ASN A 42 -13.98 -22.12 -0.04
CA ASN A 42 -15.35 -22.40 0.39
C ASN A 42 -16.34 -22.26 -0.78
N ALA A 43 -16.16 -21.29 -1.68
CA ALA A 43 -17.00 -21.13 -2.86
C ALA A 43 -16.84 -22.31 -3.83
N GLN A 44 -15.60 -22.78 -4.05
CA GLN A 44 -15.32 -23.97 -4.85
C GLN A 44 -16.01 -25.21 -4.24
N HIS A 45 -15.93 -25.39 -2.93
CA HIS A 45 -16.58 -26.50 -2.25
C HIS A 45 -18.11 -26.43 -2.38
N ALA A 46 -18.72 -25.27 -2.12
CA ALA A 46 -20.15 -25.06 -2.29
C ALA A 46 -20.62 -25.38 -3.71
N LYS A 47 -19.83 -25.00 -4.73
CA LYS A 47 -20.10 -25.34 -6.13
C LYS A 47 -19.99 -26.85 -6.40
N LYS A 48 -18.99 -27.54 -5.82
CA LYS A 48 -18.81 -28.99 -5.97
C LYS A 48 -19.97 -29.80 -5.37
N ILE A 49 -20.54 -29.35 -4.25
CA ILE A 49 -21.68 -30.02 -3.60
C ILE A 49 -23.05 -29.58 -4.16
N GLY A 50 -23.07 -28.66 -5.13
CA GLY A 50 -24.30 -28.16 -5.75
C GLY A 50 -25.09 -27.17 -4.87
N ASP A 51 -24.51 -26.66 -3.79
CA ASP A 51 -25.16 -25.68 -2.91
C ASP A 51 -25.01 -24.27 -3.49
N ASN A 52 -25.93 -23.93 -4.40
CA ASN A 52 -25.93 -22.63 -5.07
C ASN A 52 -26.22 -21.46 -4.11
N GLY A 53 -27.00 -21.68 -3.05
CA GLY A 53 -27.31 -20.64 -2.07
C GLY A 53 -26.05 -20.22 -1.31
N GLN A 54 -25.31 -21.21 -0.80
CA GLN A 54 -24.05 -20.98 -0.10
C GLN A 54 -22.97 -20.43 -1.05
N TYR A 55 -22.91 -20.90 -2.29
CA TYR A 55 -22.01 -20.35 -3.30
C TYR A 55 -22.24 -18.85 -3.53
N LEU A 56 -23.48 -18.42 -3.74
CA LEU A 56 -23.82 -17.00 -3.94
C LEU A 56 -23.51 -16.15 -2.69
N PHE A 57 -23.78 -16.67 -1.50
CA PHE A 57 -23.44 -15.99 -0.25
C PHE A 57 -21.93 -15.75 -0.13
N ILE A 58 -21.12 -16.80 -0.36
CA ILE A 58 -19.66 -16.71 -0.29
C ILE A 58 -19.12 -15.78 -1.39
N ARG A 59 -19.68 -15.83 -2.60
CA ARG A 59 -19.32 -14.92 -3.70
C ARG A 59 -19.48 -13.45 -3.30
N ASN A 60 -20.60 -13.11 -2.65
CA ASN A 60 -20.86 -11.77 -2.15
C ASN A 60 -19.91 -11.37 -1.01
N ALA A 61 -19.56 -12.30 -0.12
CA ALA A 61 -18.58 -12.08 0.93
C ALA A 61 -17.18 -11.79 0.34
N LEU A 62 -16.75 -12.62 -0.62
CA LEU A 62 -15.49 -12.44 -1.34
C LEU A 62 -15.44 -11.08 -2.05
N LYS A 63 -16.54 -10.66 -2.68
CA LYS A 63 -16.66 -9.33 -3.30
C LYS A 63 -16.41 -8.19 -2.32
N LYS A 64 -17.01 -8.26 -1.12
CA LYS A 64 -16.79 -7.26 -0.06
C LYS A 64 -15.34 -7.26 0.42
N THR A 65 -14.77 -8.43 0.68
CA THR A 65 -13.37 -8.59 1.09
C THR A 65 -12.41 -7.98 0.07
N ALA A 66 -12.59 -8.31 -1.21
CA ALA A 66 -11.76 -7.77 -2.28
C ALA A 66 -11.90 -6.25 -2.41
N THR A 67 -13.13 -5.71 -2.20
CA THR A 67 -13.39 -4.27 -2.23
C THR A 67 -12.63 -3.54 -1.12
N VAL A 68 -12.68 -4.10 0.10
CA VAL A 68 -11.92 -3.56 1.25
C VAL A 68 -10.42 -3.65 1.00
N LYS A 69 -9.92 -4.77 0.47
CA LYS A 69 -8.50 -4.93 0.10
C LYS A 69 -8.04 -3.84 -0.86
N LYS A 70 -8.78 -3.63 -1.96
CA LYS A 70 -8.48 -2.62 -2.99
C LYS A 70 -8.47 -1.20 -2.41
N MET A 71 -9.40 -0.89 -1.50
CA MET A 71 -9.44 0.39 -0.78
C MET A 71 -8.17 0.58 0.08
N LEU A 72 -7.79 -0.43 0.86
CA LEU A 72 -6.59 -0.39 1.72
C LEU A 72 -5.30 -0.23 0.91
N GLU A 73 -5.18 -0.93 -0.22
CA GLU A 73 -4.04 -0.79 -1.15
C GLU A 73 -3.95 0.61 -1.72
N ARG A 74 -5.09 1.20 -2.12
CA ARG A 74 -5.15 2.59 -2.60
C ARG A 74 -4.74 3.58 -1.50
N GLN A 75 -5.21 3.39 -0.28
CA GLN A 75 -4.83 4.23 0.86
C GLN A 75 -3.33 4.10 1.15
N LEU A 76 -2.78 2.89 1.13
CA LEU A 76 -1.34 2.65 1.32
C LEU A 76 -0.51 3.36 0.26
N LEU A 77 -0.94 3.29 -1.01
CA LEU A 77 -0.27 3.98 -2.11
C LEU A 77 -0.33 5.51 -1.94
N ALA A 78 -1.50 6.04 -1.58
CA ALA A 78 -1.66 7.47 -1.31
C ALA A 78 -0.74 7.96 -0.19
N ILE A 79 -0.63 7.21 0.91
CA ILE A 79 0.29 7.54 2.02
C ILE A 79 1.75 7.49 1.55
N LYS A 80 2.15 6.46 0.79
CA LYS A 80 3.51 6.36 0.24
C LYS A 80 3.85 7.55 -0.67
N ASN A 81 2.91 7.95 -1.53
CA ASN A 81 3.09 9.11 -2.42
C ASN A 81 3.16 10.43 -1.62
N ALA A 82 2.32 10.59 -0.60
CA ALA A 82 2.38 11.73 0.31
C ALA A 82 3.75 11.83 1.00
N MET A 83 4.30 10.71 1.49
CA MET A 83 5.63 10.68 2.11
C MET A 83 6.74 11.08 1.12
N LEU A 84 6.65 10.66 -0.14
CA LEU A 84 7.61 11.06 -1.17
C LEU A 84 7.55 12.58 -1.44
N ILE A 85 6.34 13.13 -1.54
CA ILE A 85 6.13 14.58 -1.71
C ILE A 85 6.69 15.35 -0.52
N GLN A 86 6.46 14.88 0.71
CA GLN A 86 7.03 15.47 1.92
C GLN A 86 8.57 15.45 1.88
N GLN A 87 9.18 14.33 1.53
CA GLN A 87 10.64 14.23 1.41
C GLN A 87 11.19 15.17 0.33
N GLN A 88 10.49 15.30 -0.79
CA GLN A 88 10.85 16.22 -1.86
C GLN A 88 10.75 17.69 -1.41
N ALA A 89 9.69 18.05 -0.67
CA ALA A 89 9.52 19.39 -0.10
C ALA A 89 10.64 19.71 0.91
N ALA A 90 10.95 18.79 1.82
CA ALA A 90 12.03 18.96 2.80
C ALA A 90 13.41 19.13 2.11
N SER A 91 13.70 18.34 1.08
CA SER A 91 14.91 18.49 0.28
C SER A 91 14.97 19.85 -0.44
N SER A 92 13.84 20.34 -0.93
CA SER A 92 13.75 21.63 -1.62
C SER A 92 13.95 22.79 -0.64
N GLN A 93 13.40 22.68 0.58
CA GLN A 93 13.64 23.64 1.66
C GLN A 93 15.11 23.68 2.06
N GLN A 94 15.73 22.52 2.31
CA GLN A 94 17.15 22.44 2.68
C GLN A 94 18.06 23.04 1.59
N PHE A 95 17.73 22.79 0.32
CA PHE A 95 18.45 23.41 -0.80
C PHE A 95 18.30 24.94 -0.78
N ALA A 96 17.08 25.46 -0.63
CA ALA A 96 16.85 26.90 -0.57
C ALA A 96 17.53 27.57 0.64
N GLU A 97 17.57 26.90 1.80
CA GLU A 97 18.32 27.35 2.97
C GLU A 97 19.83 27.43 2.69
N SER A 98 20.40 26.39 2.05
CA SER A 98 21.82 26.38 1.67
C SER A 98 22.17 27.50 0.69
N MET A 99 21.26 27.82 -0.24
CA MET A 99 21.43 28.91 -1.20
C MET A 99 21.36 30.28 -0.54
N ASN A 100 20.50 30.46 0.47
CA ASN A 100 20.47 31.69 1.27
C ASN A 100 21.79 31.92 2.00
N LEU A 101 22.38 30.86 2.57
CA LEU A 101 23.70 30.93 3.20
C LEU A 101 24.79 31.34 2.19
N MET A 102 24.82 30.69 1.02
CA MET A 102 25.78 31.03 -0.05
C MET A 102 25.59 32.47 -0.56
N ALA A 103 24.35 32.92 -0.77
CA ALA A 103 24.07 34.29 -1.22
C ALA A 103 24.55 35.35 -0.21
N ARG A 104 24.39 35.08 1.09
CA ARG A 104 24.91 35.95 2.17
C ARG A 104 26.44 35.99 2.19
N GLU A 105 27.09 34.85 1.98
CA GLU A 105 28.55 34.78 1.92
C GLU A 105 29.11 35.51 0.69
N ILE A 106 28.50 35.31 -0.48
CA ILE A 106 28.87 36.02 -1.73
C ILE A 106 28.64 37.52 -1.56
N GLY A 107 27.51 37.94 -1.00
CA GLY A 107 27.24 39.36 -0.73
C GLY A 107 28.25 40.02 0.21
N ARG A 108 28.73 39.28 1.22
CA ARG A 108 29.83 39.73 2.10
C ARG A 108 31.17 39.85 1.38
N VAL A 109 31.47 38.96 0.44
CA VAL A 109 32.76 38.91 -0.27
C VAL A 109 32.82 39.90 -1.45
N PHE A 110 31.72 40.09 -2.17
CA PHE A 110 31.71 40.82 -3.44
C PHE A 110 31.06 42.20 -3.42
N GLY A 111 30.30 42.57 -2.37
CA GLY A 111 29.69 43.91 -2.22
C GLY A 111 28.62 44.23 -3.27
N GLU A 112 27.38 44.45 -2.84
CA GLU A 112 26.24 44.98 -3.64
C GLU A 112 26.12 44.46 -5.09
N MET A 113 26.29 43.15 -5.32
CA MET A 113 25.58 42.54 -6.45
C MET A 113 24.09 42.50 -6.09
N ASP A 114 23.23 42.93 -7.01
CA ASP A 114 21.76 42.99 -6.86
C ASP A 114 21.15 41.58 -6.77
N LEU A 115 21.42 40.91 -5.65
CA LEU A 115 20.90 39.60 -5.25
C LEU A 115 19.54 39.73 -4.56
N THR A 116 18.96 40.93 -4.50
CA THR A 116 17.72 41.21 -3.74
C THR A 116 16.50 40.53 -4.35
N LYS A 117 16.36 40.54 -5.68
CA LYS A 117 15.34 39.78 -6.40
C LYS A 117 15.49 38.28 -6.22
N THR A 118 16.72 37.80 -6.37
CA THR A 118 17.09 36.40 -6.15
C THR A 118 16.70 35.98 -4.73
N GLN A 119 17.08 36.75 -3.71
CA GLN A 119 16.73 36.50 -2.31
C GLN A 119 15.20 36.46 -2.08
N ALA A 120 14.44 37.39 -2.68
CA ALA A 120 12.98 37.43 -2.53
C ALA A 120 12.28 36.21 -3.17
N GLU A 121 12.72 35.78 -4.36
CA GLU A 121 12.22 34.57 -5.01
C GLU A 121 12.55 33.30 -4.21
N TRP A 122 13.72 33.26 -3.55
CA TRP A 122 14.09 32.15 -2.66
C TRP A 122 13.28 32.14 -1.35
N GLU A 123 13.08 33.30 -0.71
CA GLU A 123 12.25 33.42 0.50
C GLU A 123 10.80 32.99 0.23
N LEU A 124 10.26 33.33 -0.95
CA LEU A 124 8.95 32.89 -1.42
C LEU A 124 8.90 31.35 -1.59
N ALA A 125 9.93 30.75 -2.20
CA ALA A 125 10.01 29.30 -2.38
C ALA A 125 10.11 28.54 -1.03
N VAL A 126 10.87 29.07 -0.07
CA VAL A 126 10.95 28.51 1.31
C VAL A 126 9.60 28.59 2.01
N ALA A 127 8.92 29.74 1.94
CA ALA A 127 7.60 29.91 2.55
C ALA A 127 6.56 28.97 1.92
N GLN A 128 6.62 28.78 0.60
CA GLN A 128 5.73 27.87 -0.11
C GLN A 128 6.00 26.40 0.24
N ALA A 129 7.26 25.99 0.40
CA ALA A 129 7.64 24.66 0.86
C ALA A 129 7.12 24.38 2.28
N GLY A 130 7.29 25.33 3.21
CA GLY A 130 6.73 25.23 4.56
C GLY A 130 5.20 25.11 4.57
N SER A 131 4.52 25.83 3.69
CA SER A 131 3.06 25.71 3.54
C SER A 131 2.60 24.35 2.98
N MET A 132 3.44 23.69 2.17
CA MET A 132 3.16 22.33 1.69
C MET A 132 3.29 21.29 2.80
N GLU A 133 4.28 21.43 3.69
CA GLU A 133 4.41 20.56 4.86
C GLU A 133 3.18 20.67 5.79
N GLU A 134 2.68 21.88 6.02
CA GLU A 134 1.50 22.12 6.87
C GLU A 134 0.20 21.61 6.23
N ARG A 135 0.05 21.74 4.91
CA ARG A 135 -1.08 21.12 4.17
C ARG A 135 -1.02 19.60 4.18
N MET A 136 0.20 19.03 4.09
CA MET A 136 0.42 17.60 4.19
C MET A 136 0.06 17.08 5.58
N GLU A 137 0.34 17.86 6.64
CA GLU A 137 -0.06 17.55 8.00
C GLU A 137 -1.58 17.41 8.12
N VAL A 138 -2.35 18.40 7.64
CA VAL A 138 -3.83 18.34 7.64
C VAL A 138 -4.36 17.15 6.83
N PHE A 139 -3.74 16.84 5.69
CA PHE A 139 -4.12 15.69 4.87
C PHE A 139 -3.90 14.36 5.61
N LEU A 140 -2.73 14.17 6.23
CA LEU A 140 -2.40 12.93 6.94
C LEU A 140 -3.27 12.74 8.18
N ASP A 141 -3.59 13.81 8.91
CA ASP A 141 -4.48 13.78 10.08
C ASP A 141 -5.93 13.41 9.68
N SER A 142 -6.38 13.92 8.52
CA SER A 142 -7.67 13.55 7.94
C SER A 142 -7.72 12.09 7.48
N MET A 143 -6.60 11.55 6.96
CA MET A 143 -6.49 10.14 6.59
C MET A 143 -6.41 9.21 7.80
N GLU A 144 -5.73 9.61 8.88
CA GLU A 144 -5.73 8.87 10.15
C GLU A 144 -7.14 8.77 10.71
N SER A 145 -7.88 9.88 10.68
CA SER A 145 -9.29 9.90 11.07
C SER A 145 -10.15 9.00 10.17
N ALA A 146 -9.88 8.94 8.87
CA ALA A 146 -10.58 8.03 7.93
C ALA A 146 -10.19 6.55 8.11
N ALA A 147 -8.93 6.25 8.45
CA ALA A 147 -8.45 4.89 8.66
C ALA A 147 -8.94 4.30 9.99
N THR A 148 -9.09 5.13 11.02
CA THR A 148 -9.64 4.73 12.34
C THR A 148 -11.16 4.60 12.34
N SER A 149 -11.85 5.29 11.43
CA SER A 149 -13.31 5.20 11.22
C SER A 149 -13.73 4.15 10.18
N ALA A 150 -12.81 3.28 9.74
CA ALA A 150 -13.03 2.24 8.72
C ALA A 150 -14.04 1.12 9.10
N GLY A 151 -14.95 1.36 10.05
CA GLY A 151 -16.14 0.55 10.31
C GLY A 151 -17.32 0.88 9.39
N GLU A 152 -17.31 2.00 8.67
CA GLU A 152 -18.39 2.38 7.76
C GLU A 152 -17.89 2.62 6.33
N PRO A 153 -18.44 1.92 5.31
CA PRO A 153 -18.04 2.12 3.93
C PRO A 153 -18.59 3.46 3.42
N ALA A 154 -17.73 4.46 3.29
CA ALA A 154 -18.04 5.68 2.55
C ALA A 154 -18.29 5.34 1.07
N SER A 155 -19.53 5.51 0.64
CA SER A 155 -20.09 5.17 -0.67
C SER A 155 -19.76 6.17 -1.79
N ALA A 156 -18.54 6.70 -1.84
CA ALA A 156 -18.15 7.67 -2.87
C ALA A 156 -16.87 7.22 -3.61
N GLY A 157 -17.04 6.72 -4.84
CA GLY A 157 -15.95 6.52 -5.79
C GLY A 157 -15.07 5.29 -5.56
N VAL A 158 -15.56 4.25 -4.87
CA VAL A 158 -14.90 2.94 -4.90
C VAL A 158 -15.19 2.31 -6.25
N GLU A 159 -14.14 2.11 -7.05
CA GLU A 159 -14.19 1.31 -8.27
C GLU A 159 -14.67 -0.10 -7.87
N THR A 160 -15.97 -0.33 -8.08
CA THR A 160 -16.66 -1.51 -7.57
C THR A 160 -16.15 -2.71 -8.31
N ILE A 161 -15.70 -3.72 -7.56
CA ILE A 161 -15.29 -4.99 -8.14
C ILE A 161 -16.52 -5.61 -8.80
N THR A 162 -16.36 -6.08 -10.03
CA THR A 162 -17.45 -6.65 -10.83
C THR A 162 -17.68 -8.11 -10.44
N ASP A 163 -18.89 -8.63 -10.68
CA ASP A 163 -19.19 -10.04 -10.41
C ASP A 163 -18.32 -10.97 -11.27
N ASP A 164 -18.05 -10.58 -12.52
CA ASP A 164 -17.18 -11.32 -13.44
C ASP A 164 -15.74 -11.42 -12.93
N GLU A 165 -15.21 -10.36 -12.30
CA GLU A 165 -13.88 -10.39 -11.68
C GLU A 165 -13.83 -11.41 -10.53
N ILE A 166 -14.89 -11.48 -9.72
CA ILE A 166 -14.99 -12.45 -8.63
C ILE A 166 -15.07 -13.88 -9.17
N ASP A 167 -15.85 -14.10 -10.22
CA ASP A 167 -15.96 -15.42 -10.84
C ASP A 167 -14.63 -15.86 -11.48
N ARG A 168 -13.87 -14.93 -12.08
CA ARG A 168 -12.50 -15.19 -12.55
C ARG A 168 -11.55 -15.53 -11.42
N MET A 169 -11.62 -14.85 -10.28
CA MET A 169 -10.78 -15.15 -9.11
C MET A 169 -11.01 -16.59 -8.62
N ILE A 170 -12.27 -17.02 -8.55
CA ILE A 170 -12.63 -18.39 -8.13
C ILE A 170 -12.10 -19.42 -9.13
N GLN A 171 -12.23 -19.15 -10.44
CA GLN A 171 -11.80 -20.06 -11.51
C GLN A 171 -10.28 -20.13 -11.67
N ALA A 172 -9.56 -19.01 -11.52
CA ALA A 172 -8.11 -18.96 -11.64
C ALA A 172 -7.42 -19.88 -10.63
N ASP A 173 -7.96 -19.95 -9.41
CA ASP A 173 -7.44 -20.84 -8.36
C ASP A 173 -7.73 -22.32 -8.64
N VAL A 174 -8.87 -22.65 -9.27
CA VAL A 174 -9.15 -24.02 -9.74
C VAL A 174 -8.11 -24.45 -10.77
N LEU A 175 -7.84 -23.62 -11.78
CA LEU A 175 -6.83 -23.92 -12.81
C LEU A 175 -5.42 -24.03 -12.23
N ALA A 176 -5.10 -23.25 -11.19
CA ALA A 176 -3.81 -23.34 -10.50
C ALA A 176 -3.69 -24.64 -9.68
N GLN A 177 -4.76 -25.05 -8.97
CA GLN A 177 -4.82 -26.32 -8.26
C GLN A 177 -4.70 -27.50 -9.22
N GLU A 178 -5.46 -27.51 -10.32
CA GLU A 178 -5.40 -28.57 -11.34
C GLU A 178 -3.99 -28.71 -11.93
N LYS A 179 -3.31 -27.59 -12.25
CA LYS A 179 -1.91 -27.62 -12.69
C LYS A 179 -0.96 -28.17 -11.64
N SER A 180 -1.18 -27.84 -10.37
CA SER A 180 -0.36 -28.37 -9.27
C SER A 180 -0.56 -29.87 -9.06
N GLU A 181 -1.81 -30.34 -9.18
CA GLU A 181 -2.14 -31.77 -9.10
C GLU A 181 -1.56 -32.55 -10.28
N LEU A 182 -1.66 -32.02 -11.50
CA LEU A 182 -1.04 -32.63 -12.70
C LEU A 182 0.47 -32.77 -12.54
N GLY A 183 1.17 -31.76 -12.04
CA GLY A 183 2.62 -31.85 -11.81
C GLY A 183 3.02 -32.91 -10.78
N LYS A 184 2.18 -33.14 -9.76
CA LYS A 184 2.40 -34.23 -8.78
C LYS A 184 2.13 -35.60 -9.39
N LEU A 185 1.13 -35.71 -10.27
CA LEU A 185 0.85 -36.94 -11.01
C LEU A 185 2.03 -37.29 -11.94
N ASP A 186 2.58 -36.32 -12.67
CA ASP A 186 3.76 -36.52 -13.52
C ASP A 186 4.98 -37.00 -12.72
N GLU A 187 5.17 -36.46 -11.51
CA GLU A 187 6.25 -36.87 -10.59
C GLU A 187 6.07 -38.32 -10.11
N LEU A 188 4.85 -38.67 -9.68
CA LEU A 188 4.49 -40.04 -9.28
C LEU A 188 4.59 -41.04 -10.44
N GLU A 189 4.18 -40.65 -11.65
CA GLU A 189 4.31 -41.49 -12.86
C GLU A 189 5.78 -41.76 -13.18
N SER A 190 6.64 -40.75 -13.05
CA SER A 190 8.10 -40.90 -13.21
C SER A 190 8.71 -41.82 -12.14
N GLU A 191 8.25 -41.75 -10.89
CA GLU A 191 8.68 -42.66 -9.82
C GLU A 191 8.24 -44.11 -10.10
N ILE A 192 6.97 -44.32 -10.47
CA ILE A 192 6.45 -45.64 -10.83
C ILE A 192 7.20 -46.21 -12.05
N ALA A 193 7.49 -45.40 -13.07
CA ALA A 193 8.26 -45.81 -14.23
C ALA A 193 9.70 -46.24 -13.87
N LYS A 194 10.34 -45.57 -12.89
CA LYS A 194 11.66 -45.97 -12.38
C LYS A 194 11.59 -47.31 -11.63
N GLU A 195 10.58 -47.53 -10.80
CA GLU A 195 10.44 -48.79 -10.05
C GLU A 195 10.05 -49.98 -10.95
N LEU A 196 9.19 -49.76 -11.96
CA LEU A 196 8.83 -50.77 -12.96
C LEU A 196 9.96 -51.06 -13.96
N GLY A 197 10.82 -50.07 -14.25
CA GLY A 197 12.03 -50.25 -15.06
C GLY A 197 13.12 -51.04 -14.33
N ALA A 198 13.26 -50.85 -13.02
CA ALA A 198 14.22 -51.57 -12.18
C ALA A 198 13.83 -53.04 -11.92
N THR A 199 12.53 -53.36 -11.92
CA THR A 199 12.03 -54.73 -11.73
C THR A 199 12.19 -55.60 -12.97
N LYS A 200 12.18 -55.05 -14.19
CA LYS A 200 12.40 -55.81 -15.43
C LYS A 200 13.86 -56.21 -15.73
N GLN A 201 14.84 -55.73 -14.96
CA GLN A 201 16.27 -56.07 -15.14
C GLN A 201 16.77 -57.16 -14.18
N LYS A 202 15.88 -57.77 -13.37
CA LYS A 202 16.27 -58.75 -12.34
C LYS A 202 15.79 -60.19 -12.55
N ASP A 203 15.14 -60.49 -13.67
CA ASP A 203 14.83 -61.85 -14.14
C ASP A 203 15.65 -62.17 -15.41
#